data_AF-A0A1B8YJB3-F1
#
_entry.id   AF-A0A1B8YJB3-F1
#
_cell.length_a   1.000
_cell.length_b   1.000
_cell.length_c   1.000
_cell.angle_alpha   90.00
_cell.angle_beta   90.00
_cell.angle_gamma   90.00
#
_symmetry.space_group_name_H-M   'P 1'
#
loop_
_entity.id
_entity.type
_entity.pdbx_description
1 polymer ?
#
loop_
_entity_poly.entity_id
_entity_poly.type
_entity_poly.pdbx_seq_one_letter_code
_entity_poly.pdbx_strand_id
1 'polypeptide(L)'
;MWIWEQPNWPAFHWNVDTIAPLLRDVHFNQGLLLGKSDYEDTKQATLDSLLSSILYSSEIEGERLNAASIRSSLANRLGITEEKPYPIIEKSDGITEVALDVIENSHSDLTLERILKWHQLIFPEGYTMFNPIHSV
;
A
#
# COMPACT_ATOMS: atom_id res chain seq x y z
N MET A 1 -19.65 5.69 13.86
CA MET A 1 -20.49 4.61 13.33
C MET A 1 -19.71 3.92 12.24
N TRP A 2 -19.42 2.65 12.42
CA TRP A 2 -18.63 1.85 11.49
C TRP A 2 -19.53 1.21 10.43
N ILE A 3 -18.96 0.88 9.26
CA ILE A 3 -19.73 0.34 8.13
C ILE A 3 -20.37 -1.02 8.49
N TRP A 4 -19.68 -1.84 9.30
CA TRP A 4 -20.17 -3.16 9.75
C TRP A 4 -21.33 -3.06 10.76
N GLU A 5 -21.59 -1.89 11.33
CA GLU A 5 -22.73 -1.65 12.24
C GLU A 5 -24.04 -1.41 11.47
N GLN A 6 -23.99 -1.29 10.14
CA GLN A 6 -25.16 -1.07 9.29
C GLN A 6 -26.01 -2.36 9.21
N PRO A 7 -27.36 -2.27 9.31
CA PRO A 7 -28.25 -3.43 9.27
C PRO A 7 -28.14 -4.27 8.00
N ASN A 8 -27.78 -3.62 6.89
CA ASN A 8 -27.68 -4.23 5.58
C ASN A 8 -26.26 -4.73 5.27
N TRP A 9 -25.33 -4.74 6.23
CA TRP A 9 -24.02 -5.34 6.01
C TRP A 9 -24.16 -6.87 5.79
N PRO A 10 -23.48 -7.48 4.80
CA PRO A 10 -22.65 -6.88 3.75
C PRO A 10 -23.43 -6.55 2.46
N ALA A 11 -24.74 -6.81 2.42
CA ALA A 11 -25.62 -6.59 1.27
C ALA A 11 -26.05 -5.12 1.10
N PHE A 12 -25.09 -4.26 0.74
CA PHE A 12 -25.34 -2.85 0.50
C PHE A 12 -26.21 -2.59 -0.74
N HIS A 13 -26.97 -1.51 -0.67
CA HIS A 13 -27.67 -0.94 -1.81
C HIS A 13 -27.06 0.43 -2.11
N TRP A 14 -26.80 0.73 -3.38
CA TRP A 14 -26.28 2.02 -3.83
C TRP A 14 -27.20 2.62 -4.89
N ASN A 15 -27.23 3.96 -4.96
CA ASN A 15 -27.96 4.67 -6.01
C ASN A 15 -27.10 4.76 -7.28
N VAL A 16 -27.48 4.01 -8.31
CA VAL A 16 -26.77 4.01 -9.60
C VAL A 16 -26.74 5.39 -10.26
N ASP A 17 -27.81 6.18 -10.16
CA ASP A 17 -27.90 7.50 -10.77
C ASP A 17 -26.94 8.50 -10.13
N THR A 18 -26.58 8.27 -8.85
CA THR A 18 -25.59 9.08 -8.13
C THR A 18 -24.16 8.63 -8.42
N ILE A 19 -23.91 7.31 -8.48
CA ILE A 19 -22.55 6.77 -8.63
C ILE A 19 -22.08 6.74 -10.09
N ALA A 20 -22.97 6.48 -11.05
CA ALA A 20 -22.59 6.30 -12.45
C ALA A 20 -21.87 7.51 -13.08
N PRO A 21 -22.25 8.78 -12.81
CA PRO A 21 -21.50 9.94 -13.29
C PRO A 21 -20.08 9.98 -12.72
N LEU A 22 -19.93 9.78 -11.41
CA LEU A 22 -18.61 9.79 -10.74
C LEU A 22 -17.72 8.68 -11.29
N LEU A 23 -18.28 7.48 -11.50
CA LEU A 23 -17.53 6.35 -12.04
C LEU A 23 -17.05 6.60 -13.47
N ARG A 24 -17.85 7.29 -14.30
CA ARG A 24 -17.42 7.70 -15.65
C ARG A 24 -16.21 8.64 -15.59
N ASP A 25 -16.23 9.62 -14.68
CA ASP A 25 -15.12 10.55 -14.52
C ASP A 25 -13.84 9.82 -14.05
N VAL A 26 -13.98 8.86 -13.12
CA VAL A 26 -12.87 8.01 -12.69
C VAL A 26 -12.29 7.21 -13.85
N HIS A 27 -13.13 6.50 -14.61
CA HIS A 27 -12.67 5.71 -15.76
C HIS A 27 -11.99 6.56 -16.84
N PHE A 28 -12.52 7.76 -17.11
CA PHE A 28 -11.91 8.69 -18.06
C PHE A 28 -10.51 9.10 -17.61
N ASN A 29 -10.36 9.49 -16.34
CA ASN A 29 -9.06 9.88 -15.78
C ASN A 29 -8.06 8.71 -15.72
N GLN A 30 -8.52 7.49 -15.40
CA GLN A 30 -7.70 6.29 -15.47
C GLN A 30 -7.18 6.04 -16.89
N GLY A 31 -8.04 6.15 -17.90
CA GLY A 31 -7.64 6.03 -19.31
C GLY A 31 -6.60 7.07 -19.72
N LEU A 32 -6.76 8.32 -19.27
CA LEU A 32 -5.80 9.39 -19.53
C LEU A 32 -4.43 9.09 -18.89
N LEU A 33 -4.41 8.56 -17.66
CA LEU A 33 -3.18 8.18 -16.97
C LEU A 33 -2.47 7.02 -17.68
N LEU A 34 -3.21 5.97 -18.04
CA LEU A 34 -2.66 4.81 -18.77
C LEU A 34 -2.06 5.23 -20.13
N GLY A 35 -2.76 6.10 -20.86
CA GLY A 35 -2.24 6.62 -22.14
C GLY A 35 -0.96 7.44 -22.00
N LYS A 36 -0.74 8.10 -20.85
CA LYS A 36 0.50 8.85 -20.57
C LYS A 36 1.65 7.94 -20.14
N SER A 37 1.38 6.88 -19.39
CA SER A 37 2.42 5.96 -18.89
C SER A 37 3.09 5.14 -19.99
N ASP A 38 2.43 4.94 -21.14
CA ASP A 38 2.95 4.13 -22.26
C ASP A 38 4.16 4.77 -22.97
N TYR A 39 4.52 6.02 -22.65
CA TYR A 39 5.57 6.79 -23.32
C TYR A 39 6.82 7.08 -22.47
N GLU A 40 6.85 6.69 -21.19
CA GLU A 40 7.94 6.99 -20.25
C GLU A 40 8.53 5.74 -19.60
N ASP A 41 9.79 5.79 -19.16
CA ASP A 41 10.37 4.76 -18.30
C ASP A 41 9.70 4.82 -16.92
N THR A 42 8.70 3.96 -16.73
CA THR A 42 7.79 4.01 -15.58
C THR A 42 8.39 3.47 -14.29
N LYS A 43 9.61 2.92 -14.29
CA LYS A 43 10.18 2.28 -13.10
C LYS A 43 10.38 3.23 -11.94
N GLN A 44 10.91 4.43 -12.19
CA GLN A 44 11.08 5.47 -11.16
C GLN A 44 9.73 6.01 -10.68
N ALA A 45 8.81 6.28 -11.61
CA ALA A 45 7.45 6.73 -11.26
C ALA A 45 6.70 5.67 -10.44
N THR A 46 6.90 4.39 -10.74
CA THR A 46 6.35 3.26 -9.97
C THR A 46 6.96 3.25 -8.57
N LEU A 47 8.30 3.29 -8.46
CA LEU A 47 8.99 3.36 -7.17
C LEU A 47 8.45 4.50 -6.29
N ASP A 48 8.32 5.71 -6.85
CA ASP A 48 7.85 6.90 -6.13
C ASP A 48 6.37 6.77 -5.73
N SER A 49 5.53 6.20 -6.59
CA SER A 49 4.11 5.96 -6.31
C SER A 49 3.92 4.93 -5.18
N LEU A 50 4.70 3.84 -5.19
CA LEU A 50 4.64 2.82 -4.15
C LEU A 50 5.17 3.31 -2.81
N LEU A 51 6.31 4.02 -2.83
CA LEU A 51 6.85 4.67 -1.65
C LEU A 51 5.81 5.60 -1.02
N SER A 52 5.18 6.46 -1.83
CA SER A 52 4.15 7.38 -1.37
C SER A 52 2.96 6.65 -0.76
N SER A 53 2.47 5.60 -1.42
CA SER A 53 1.34 4.80 -0.94
C SER A 53 1.62 4.14 0.40
N ILE A 54 2.82 3.58 0.58
CA ILE A 54 3.26 2.98 1.84
C ILE A 54 3.35 4.03 2.95
N LEU A 55 3.96 5.19 2.68
CA LEU A 55 4.11 6.26 3.66
C LEU A 55 2.76 6.81 4.10
N TYR A 56 1.87 7.13 3.17
CA TYR A 56 0.53 7.64 3.50
C TYR A 56 -0.32 6.62 4.25
N SER A 57 -0.28 5.34 3.84
CA SER A 57 -0.98 4.27 4.56
C SER A 57 -0.48 4.14 5.99
N SER A 58 0.83 4.26 6.21
CA SER A 58 1.43 4.15 7.54
C SER A 58 1.12 5.37 8.42
N GLU A 59 1.11 6.57 7.82
CA GLU A 59 0.75 7.81 8.52
C GLU A 59 -0.70 7.81 9.00
N ILE A 60 -1.63 7.22 8.23
CA ILE A 60 -3.03 7.03 8.65
C ILE A 60 -3.10 6.18 9.92
N GLU A 61 -2.27 5.14 10.03
CA GLU A 61 -2.16 4.28 11.21
C GLU A 61 -1.31 4.91 12.35
N GLY A 62 -0.82 6.14 12.17
CA GLY A 62 0.03 6.84 13.13
C GLY A 62 1.48 6.33 13.19
N GLU A 63 1.89 5.50 12.24
CA GLU A 63 3.24 4.96 12.15
C GLU A 63 4.15 5.85 11.30
N ARG A 64 5.34 6.16 11.83
CA ARG A 64 6.38 6.87 11.07
C ARG A 64 7.43 5.88 10.58
N LEU A 65 7.36 5.52 9.30
CA LEU A 65 8.36 4.68 8.65
C LEU A 65 9.57 5.48 8.18
N ASN A 66 10.72 4.80 8.08
CA ASN A 66 11.90 5.38 7.48
C ASN A 66 11.80 5.31 5.95
N ALA A 67 11.47 6.45 5.32
CA ALA A 67 11.29 6.55 3.87
C ALA A 67 12.51 6.09 3.07
N ALA A 68 13.74 6.33 3.55
CA ALA A 68 14.96 5.89 2.86
C ALA A 68 15.10 4.37 2.88
N SER A 69 14.77 3.72 4.00
CA SER A 69 14.79 2.26 4.13
C SER A 69 13.73 1.60 3.23
N ILE A 70 12.50 2.13 3.19
CA ILE A 70 11.43 1.65 2.30
C ILE A 70 11.81 1.83 0.83
N ARG A 71 12.32 3.00 0.46
CA ARG A 71 12.76 3.29 -0.91
C ARG A 71 13.82 2.30 -1.37
N SER A 72 14.85 2.05 -0.56
CA SER A 72 15.92 1.11 -0.94
C SER A 72 15.43 -0.34 -1.01
N SER A 73 14.48 -0.77 -0.17
CA SER A 73 13.87 -2.11 -0.31
C SER A 73 13.05 -2.22 -1.62
N LEU A 74 12.21 -1.23 -1.92
CA LEU A 74 11.45 -1.18 -3.18
C LEU A 74 12.36 -1.12 -4.42
N ALA A 75 13.40 -0.29 -4.39
CA ALA A 75 14.33 -0.15 -5.51
C ALA A 75 15.06 -1.47 -5.80
N ASN A 76 15.55 -2.16 -4.77
CA ASN A 76 16.16 -3.49 -4.91
C ASN A 76 15.19 -4.50 -5.53
N ARG A 77 13.92 -4.52 -5.10
CA ARG A 77 12.89 -5.43 -5.61
C ARG A 77 12.49 -5.11 -7.06
N LEU A 78 12.49 -3.84 -7.45
CA LEU A 78 12.21 -3.38 -8.82
C LEU A 78 13.43 -3.46 -9.76
N GLY A 79 14.60 -3.90 -9.26
CA GLY A 79 15.85 -3.96 -10.02
C GLY A 79 16.40 -2.58 -10.40
N ILE A 80 16.15 -1.57 -9.58
CA ILE A 80 16.62 -0.20 -9.73
C ILE A 80 17.88 -0.02 -8.89
N THR A 81 19.01 0.31 -9.53
CA THR A 81 20.26 0.61 -8.82
C THR A 81 20.20 2.02 -8.24
N GLU A 82 20.23 2.14 -6.91
CA GLU A 82 20.38 3.43 -6.25
C GLU A 82 21.87 3.77 -6.01
N GLU A 83 22.23 5.04 -6.14
CA GLU A 83 23.61 5.51 -5.89
C GLU A 83 24.03 5.39 -4.42
N LYS A 84 23.05 5.38 -3.48
CA LYS A 84 23.26 5.34 -2.03
C LYS A 84 22.21 4.47 -1.33
N PRO A 85 22.40 3.14 -1.27
CA PRO A 85 21.47 2.26 -0.58
C PRO A 85 21.46 2.53 0.93
N TYR A 86 20.28 2.57 1.54
CA TYR A 86 20.08 2.70 2.98
C TYR A 86 19.91 1.32 3.63
N PRO A 87 20.34 1.10 4.90
CA PRO A 87 20.11 -0.16 5.58
C PRO A 87 18.62 -0.51 5.66
N ILE A 88 18.30 -1.74 5.25
CA ILE A 88 16.94 -2.28 5.28
C ILE A 88 16.67 -2.76 6.71
N ILE A 89 15.60 -2.26 7.30
CA ILE A 89 15.11 -2.68 8.62
C ILE A 89 14.01 -3.71 8.40
N GLU A 90 13.97 -4.77 9.20
CA GLU A 90 13.02 -5.89 9.04
C GLU A 90 11.56 -5.44 8.92
N LYS A 91 11.14 -4.46 9.74
CA LYS A 91 9.79 -3.86 9.63
C LYS A 91 9.55 -3.18 8.28
N SER A 92 10.53 -2.42 7.79
CA SER A 92 10.45 -1.76 6.49
C SER A 92 10.36 -2.77 5.35
N ASP A 93 11.08 -3.89 5.48
CA ASP A 93 11.09 -4.95 4.47
C ASP A 93 9.76 -5.70 4.42
N GLY A 94 9.17 -5.99 5.58
CA GLY A 94 7.88 -6.65 5.69
C GLY A 94 6.74 -5.84 5.05
N ILE A 95 6.66 -4.54 5.34
CA ILE A 95 5.65 -3.65 4.71
C ILE A 95 5.89 -3.53 3.21
N THR A 96 7.16 -3.47 2.79
CA THR A 96 7.52 -3.45 1.37
C THR A 96 7.10 -4.74 0.66
N GLU A 97 7.29 -5.89 1.27
CA GLU A 97 6.86 -7.18 0.71
C GLU A 97 5.32 -7.26 0.59
N VAL A 98 4.58 -6.79 1.60
CA VAL A 98 3.12 -6.73 1.51
C VAL A 98 2.68 -5.81 0.37
N ALA A 99 3.27 -4.62 0.25
CA ALA A 99 2.92 -3.68 -0.82
C ALA A 99 3.18 -4.28 -2.20
N LEU A 100 4.32 -4.96 -2.40
CA LEU A 100 4.65 -5.65 -3.64
C LEU A 100 3.67 -6.77 -3.95
N ASP A 101 3.36 -7.62 -2.98
CA ASP A 101 2.40 -8.71 -3.16
C ASP A 101 1.00 -8.17 -3.53
N VAL A 102 0.57 -7.04 -2.96
CA VAL A 102 -0.71 -6.39 -3.32
C VAL A 102 -0.73 -5.99 -4.80
N ILE A 103 0.37 -5.45 -5.32
CA ILE A 103 0.44 -4.95 -6.70
C ILE A 103 0.53 -6.12 -7.69
N GLU A 104 1.47 -7.03 -7.44
CA GLU A 104 1.76 -8.17 -8.32
C GLU A 104 0.62 -9.17 -8.36
N ASN A 105 -0.04 -9.39 -7.22
CA ASN A 105 -1.13 -10.35 -7.06
C ASN A 105 -2.48 -9.65 -6.80
N SER A 106 -2.69 -8.47 -7.42
CA SER A 106 -3.90 -7.64 -7.28
C SER A 106 -5.17 -8.32 -7.81
N HIS A 107 -5.03 -9.21 -8.79
CA HIS A 107 -6.13 -10.00 -9.36
C HIS A 107 -6.31 -11.38 -8.73
N SER A 108 -5.46 -11.73 -7.75
CA SER A 108 -5.56 -13.00 -7.04
C SER A 108 -6.52 -12.91 -5.86
N ASP A 109 -7.19 -14.01 -5.54
CA ASP A 109 -8.10 -14.08 -4.40
C ASP A 109 -7.39 -13.73 -3.09
N LEU A 110 -8.10 -13.03 -2.21
CA LEU A 110 -7.63 -12.73 -0.87
C LEU A 110 -7.92 -13.93 0.06
N THR A 111 -6.96 -14.85 0.15
CA THR A 111 -7.07 -16.03 1.01
C THR A 111 -6.66 -15.73 2.45
N LEU A 112 -7.15 -16.54 3.40
CA LEU A 112 -6.75 -16.45 4.80
C LEU A 112 -5.24 -16.61 4.97
N GLU A 113 -4.63 -17.55 4.24
CA GLU A 113 -3.18 -17.79 4.26
C GLU A 113 -2.40 -16.53 3.83
N ARG A 114 -2.84 -15.85 2.77
CA ARG A 114 -2.23 -14.61 2.29
C ARG A 114 -2.33 -13.50 3.34
N ILE A 115 -3.50 -13.33 3.96
CA ILE A 115 -3.71 -12.37 5.05
C ILE A 115 -2.79 -12.69 6.24
N LEU A 116 -2.68 -13.95 6.65
CA LEU A 116 -1.83 -14.36 7.77
C LEU A 116 -0.34 -14.15 7.48
N LYS A 117 0.09 -14.39 6.23
CA LYS A 117 1.44 -14.07 5.77
C LYS A 117 1.70 -12.56 5.89
N TRP A 118 0.79 -11.72 5.39
CA TRP A 118 0.92 -10.27 5.50
C TRP A 118 0.99 -9.80 6.95
N HIS A 119 0.16 -10.38 7.83
CA HIS A 119 0.19 -10.08 9.25
C HIS A 119 1.56 -10.38 9.88
N GLN A 120 2.16 -11.53 9.58
CA GLN A 120 3.50 -11.87 10.09
C GLN A 120 4.58 -10.91 9.59
N LEU A 121 4.48 -10.44 8.34
CA LEU A 121 5.42 -9.49 7.75
C LEU A 121 5.31 -8.09 8.39
N ILE A 122 4.09 -7.63 8.67
CA ILE A 122 3.86 -6.31 9.29
C ILE A 122 4.22 -6.34 10.78
N PHE A 123 4.05 -7.49 11.44
CA PHE A 123 4.26 -7.70 12.87
C PHE A 123 5.32 -8.78 13.15
N PRO A 124 6.62 -8.52 12.85
CA PRO A 124 7.70 -9.47 13.10
C PRO A 124 7.90 -9.75 14.61
N GLU A 125 8.60 -10.83 14.93
CA GLU A 125 8.84 -11.23 16.34
C GLU A 125 9.49 -10.11 17.15
N GLY A 126 8.92 -9.81 18.32
CA GLY A 126 9.34 -8.67 19.16
C GLY A 126 8.58 -7.36 18.89
N TYR A 127 7.68 -7.33 17.90
CA TYR A 127 6.75 -6.22 17.75
C TYR A 127 5.79 -6.17 18.94
N THR A 128 5.91 -5.14 19.76
CA THR A 128 4.97 -4.87 20.84
C THR A 128 3.96 -3.84 20.37
N MET A 129 2.66 -4.15 20.48
CA MET A 129 1.57 -3.21 20.15
C MET A 129 1.54 -2.00 21.12
N PHE A 130 2.44 -1.97 22.10
CA PHE A 130 2.61 -0.92 23.09
C PHE A 130 3.91 -0.16 22.81
N ASN A 131 3.80 1.04 22.25
CA ASN A 131 4.88 2.01 22.40
C ASN A 131 5.01 2.35 23.89
N PRO A 132 6.17 2.15 24.54
CA PRO A 132 6.37 2.68 25.87
C PRO A 132 6.24 4.21 25.79
N ILE A 133 5.35 4.77 26.59
CA ILE A 133 5.23 6.22 26.74
C ILE A 133 6.56 6.68 27.35
N HIS A 134 7.40 7.32 26.56
CA HIS A 134 8.56 8.04 27.10
C HIS A 134 8.03 9.23 27.90
N SER A 135 8.00 9.09 29.22
CA SER A 135 7.83 10.22 30.12
C SER A 135 9.04 11.14 29.96
N VAL A 136 8.78 12.36 29.51
CA VAL A 136 9.72 13.50 29.59
C VAL A 136 9.87 13.92 31.04
#